data_AF-A0A9J6GER3-F1
#
_entry.id   AF-A0A9J6GER3-F1
#
_cell.length_a   1.000
_cell.length_b   1.000
_cell.length_c   1.000
_cell.angle_alpha   90.00
_cell.angle_beta   90.00
_cell.angle_gamma   90.00
#
_symmetry.space_group_name_H-M   'P 1'
#
loop_
_entity.id
_entity.type
_entity.pdbx_description
1 polymer ?
#
loop_
_entity_poly.entity_id
_entity_poly.type
_entity_poly.pdbx_seq_one_letter_code
_entity_poly.pdbx_strand_id
1 'polypeptide(L)'
;MECHYQPLCNLKDTTMTRAKVRERVSQVETQQWADRAAAKPVLHFYVAHKREIRCEGFYDNASGSGLLFEARSGTLRTRRWQVSCGTAESAICELCGEEEESIEHVVLSCPRLEPKQPSGVSLEQALGFRQTGPSGGAAVTSDGRDRGAVTAIIDRTKRRLERMAGDRYALDPEMHALRCAARACQGHALKPLKNNAGQRGWMGRTGRRGNGGKTQARLQQSGAV
;
A
#
# COMPACT_ATOMS: atom_id res chain seq x y z
N MET A 1 27.48 0.19 -15.82
CA MET A 1 26.70 1.36 -15.36
C MET A 1 27.28 1.78 -14.02
N GLU A 2 28.22 2.71 -14.02
CA GLU A 2 28.74 3.30 -12.80
C GLU A 2 27.70 4.26 -12.23
N CYS A 3 27.13 3.92 -11.09
CA CYS A 3 26.31 4.84 -10.32
C CYS A 3 27.23 5.89 -9.71
N HIS A 4 27.43 7.01 -10.43
CA HIS A 4 28.03 8.22 -9.89
C HIS A 4 27.11 8.82 -8.82
N TYR A 5 27.12 8.24 -7.63
CA TYR A 5 26.53 8.84 -6.45
C TYR A 5 27.47 9.95 -5.99
N GLN A 6 27.14 11.21 -6.30
CA GLN A 6 27.73 12.33 -5.58
C GLN A 6 26.95 12.51 -4.28
N PRO A 7 27.51 12.13 -3.12
CA PRO A 7 26.85 12.38 -1.85
C PRO A 7 26.59 13.88 -1.69
N LEU A 8 25.33 14.26 -1.39
CA LEU A 8 24.97 15.61 -0.96
C LEU A 8 25.55 15.96 0.43
N CYS A 9 26.30 15.07 1.08
CA CYS A 9 26.84 15.27 2.41
C CYS A 9 28.20 16.00 2.38
N ASN A 10 28.15 17.29 2.05
CA ASN A 10 29.07 18.31 2.55
C ASN A 10 28.27 19.56 2.94
N LEU A 11 27.21 19.36 3.74
CA LEU A 11 26.30 20.43 4.16
C LEU A 11 26.90 21.39 5.22
N LYS A 12 28.14 21.18 5.66
CA LYS A 12 28.77 22.02 6.69
C LYS A 12 29.17 23.41 6.16
N ASP A 13 29.34 23.54 4.84
CA ASP A 13 29.85 24.78 4.20
C ASP A 13 28.88 25.39 3.17
N THR A 14 27.62 24.94 3.11
CA THR A 14 26.64 25.47 2.14
C THR A 14 25.76 26.53 2.78
N THR A 15 25.78 27.74 2.22
CA THR A 15 24.88 28.88 2.52
C THR A 15 23.40 28.63 2.15
N MET A 16 23.02 27.38 1.94
CA MET A 16 21.70 27.00 1.43
C MET A 16 20.71 26.82 2.58
N THR A 17 19.54 27.45 2.44
CA THR A 17 18.44 27.26 3.38
C THR A 17 17.87 25.84 3.27
N ARG A 18 17.24 25.35 4.35
CA ARG A 18 16.59 24.03 4.38
C ARG A 18 15.55 23.85 3.26
N ALA A 19 14.88 24.93 2.84
CA ALA A 19 13.95 24.92 1.72
C ALA A 19 14.65 24.60 0.39
N LYS A 20 15.76 25.29 0.10
CA LYS A 20 16.56 25.06 -1.12
C LYS A 20 17.14 23.65 -1.16
N VAL A 21 17.53 23.09 -0.01
CA VAL A 21 17.99 21.69 0.06
C VAL A 21 16.86 20.72 -0.32
N ARG A 22 15.65 20.90 0.25
CA ARG A 22 14.49 20.04 -0.08
C ARG A 22 14.09 20.13 -1.54
N GLU A 23 14.09 21.33 -2.10
CA GLU A 23 13.83 21.56 -3.52
C GLU A 23 14.85 20.82 -4.38
N ARG A 24 16.15 20.92 -4.05
CA ARG A 24 17.20 20.23 -4.79
C ARG A 24 17.08 18.71 -4.70
N VAL A 25 16.78 18.18 -3.52
CA VAL A 25 16.52 16.74 -3.33
C VAL A 25 15.33 16.30 -4.19
N SER A 26 14.21 17.02 -4.11
CA SER A 26 13.00 16.70 -4.90
C SER A 26 13.28 16.71 -6.40
N GLN A 27 14.05 17.69 -6.90
CA GLN A 27 14.43 17.76 -8.31
C GLN A 27 15.30 16.56 -8.73
N VAL A 28 16.31 16.23 -7.93
CA VAL A 28 17.22 15.10 -8.21
C VAL A 28 16.47 13.77 -8.16
N GLU A 29 15.62 13.54 -7.17
CA GLU A 29 14.81 12.33 -7.05
C GLU A 29 13.81 12.21 -8.20
N THR A 30 13.17 13.32 -8.59
CA THR A 30 12.23 13.34 -9.72
C THR A 30 12.93 12.99 -11.03
N GLN A 31 14.12 13.56 -11.28
CA GLN A 31 14.88 13.24 -12.48
C GLN A 31 15.32 11.77 -12.49
N GLN A 32 15.85 11.26 -11.37
CA GLN A 32 16.28 9.87 -11.28
C GLN A 32 15.12 8.89 -11.47
N TRP A 33 13.94 9.19 -10.92
CA TRP A 33 12.74 8.39 -11.15
C TRP A 33 12.36 8.36 -12.62
N ALA A 34 12.34 9.52 -13.30
CA ALA A 34 12.02 9.62 -14.71
C ALA A 34 13.01 8.81 -15.57
N ASP A 35 14.31 8.98 -15.32
CA ASP A 35 15.38 8.29 -16.06
C ASP A 35 15.30 6.76 -15.87
N ARG A 36 15.13 6.30 -14.63
CA ARG A 36 15.02 4.87 -14.31
C ARG A 36 13.73 4.24 -14.86
N ALA A 37 12.64 5.01 -14.93
CA ALA A 37 11.39 4.56 -15.54
C ALA A 37 11.53 4.46 -17.06
N ALA A 38 12.12 5.47 -17.71
CA ALA A 38 12.39 5.49 -19.15
C ALA A 38 13.36 4.38 -19.58
N ALA A 39 14.31 4.01 -18.74
CA ALA A 39 15.24 2.90 -18.99
C ALA A 39 14.56 1.52 -19.06
N LYS A 40 13.28 1.40 -18.68
CA LYS A 40 12.52 0.13 -18.68
C LYS A 40 11.47 0.16 -19.79
N PRO A 41 11.68 -0.55 -20.93
CA PRO A 41 10.74 -0.55 -22.05
C PRO A 41 9.32 -1.01 -21.67
N VAL A 42 9.23 -1.95 -20.72
CA VAL A 42 7.94 -2.42 -20.18
C VAL A 42 7.12 -1.32 -19.51
N LEU A 43 7.76 -0.24 -19.06
CA LEU A 43 7.12 0.91 -18.41
C LEU A 43 6.78 2.05 -19.38
N HIS A 44 6.87 1.87 -20.70
CA HIS A 44 6.61 2.96 -21.65
C HIS A 44 5.23 3.63 -21.44
N PHE A 45 4.17 2.84 -21.19
CA PHE A 45 2.84 3.38 -20.86
C PHE A 45 2.86 4.20 -19.56
N TYR A 46 3.55 3.73 -18.54
CA TYR A 46 3.69 4.44 -17.27
C TYR A 46 4.41 5.79 -17.47
N VAL A 47 5.54 5.77 -18.18
CA VAL A 47 6.34 6.98 -18.48
C VAL A 47 5.53 7.99 -19.30
N ALA A 48 4.74 7.52 -20.26
CA ALA A 48 3.91 8.39 -21.10
C ALA A 48 2.78 9.10 -20.31
N HIS A 49 2.29 8.52 -19.21
CA HIS A 49 1.08 9.00 -18.54
C HIS A 49 1.28 9.49 -17.09
N LYS A 50 2.29 8.99 -16.37
CA LYS A 50 2.59 9.42 -15.00
C LYS A 50 3.45 10.68 -15.04
N ARG A 51 2.81 11.83 -14.78
CA ARG A 51 3.45 13.16 -14.90
C ARG A 51 4.27 13.58 -13.68
N GLU A 52 3.92 13.08 -12.50
CA GLU A 52 4.54 13.47 -11.23
C GLU A 52 4.59 12.32 -10.24
N ILE A 53 5.58 12.36 -9.35
CA ILE A 53 5.69 11.46 -8.20
C ILE A 53 4.74 11.97 -7.12
N ARG A 54 3.53 11.41 -7.13
CA ARG A 54 2.51 11.72 -6.12
C ARG A 54 1.67 10.50 -5.83
N CYS A 55 1.22 10.40 -4.58
CA CYS A 55 0.14 9.51 -4.17
C CYS A 55 -1.13 9.85 -4.95
N GLU A 56 -1.82 8.83 -5.44
CA GLU A 56 -3.14 9.01 -6.03
C GLU A 56 -4.16 9.29 -4.92
N GLY A 57 -4.97 10.34 -5.08
CA GLY A 57 -5.89 10.81 -4.05
C GLY A 57 -7.09 9.91 -3.77
N PHE A 58 -7.29 8.86 -4.59
CA PHE A 58 -8.42 7.95 -4.45
C PHE A 58 -8.07 6.62 -3.76
N TYR A 59 -6.83 6.42 -3.27
CA TYR A 59 -6.54 5.31 -2.36
C TYR A 59 -6.44 5.82 -0.93
N ASP A 60 -7.33 5.34 -0.05
CA ASP A 60 -7.50 5.80 1.33
C ASP A 60 -7.17 4.70 2.37
N ASN A 61 -6.49 3.62 1.95
CA ASN A 61 -6.20 2.42 2.73
C ASN A 61 -7.45 1.72 3.33
N ALA A 62 -8.67 2.12 2.93
CA ALA A 62 -9.88 1.37 3.24
C ALA A 62 -9.90 0.03 2.51
N SER A 63 -10.73 -0.91 2.96
CA SER A 63 -10.97 -2.19 2.25
C SER A 63 -11.30 -1.98 0.79
N GLY A 64 -12.16 -1.00 0.49
CA GLY A 64 -12.60 -0.69 -0.86
C GLY A 64 -11.48 -0.18 -1.74
N SER A 65 -10.50 0.53 -1.18
CA SER A 65 -9.32 0.97 -1.94
C SER A 65 -8.41 -0.20 -2.35
N GLY A 66 -8.27 -1.21 -1.48
CA GLY A 66 -7.56 -2.45 -1.81
C GLY A 66 -8.27 -3.26 -2.89
N LEU A 67 -9.60 -3.39 -2.80
CA LEU A 67 -10.39 -4.09 -3.82
C LEU A 67 -10.43 -3.32 -5.14
N LEU A 68 -10.47 -1.98 -5.08
CA LEU A 68 -10.36 -1.13 -6.26
C LEU A 68 -9.01 -1.32 -6.95
N PHE A 69 -7.93 -1.45 -6.17
CA PHE A 69 -6.61 -1.78 -6.70
C PHE A 69 -6.64 -3.14 -7.42
N GLU A 70 -7.18 -4.18 -6.76
CA GLU A 70 -7.32 -5.51 -7.37
C GLU A 70 -8.15 -5.47 -8.68
N ALA A 71 -9.24 -4.68 -8.69
CA ALA A 71 -10.06 -4.50 -9.89
C ALA A 71 -9.28 -3.80 -11.01
N ARG A 72 -8.51 -2.77 -10.69
CA ARG A 72 -7.67 -2.03 -11.66
C ARG A 72 -6.53 -2.86 -12.22
N SER A 73 -5.94 -3.76 -11.42
CA SER A 73 -4.90 -4.67 -11.87
C SER A 73 -5.44 -5.92 -12.57
N GLY A 74 -6.76 -6.10 -12.63
CA GLY A 74 -7.38 -7.32 -13.18
C GLY A 74 -7.18 -8.55 -12.30
N THR A 75 -6.84 -8.36 -11.02
CA THR A 75 -6.57 -9.43 -10.05
C THR A 75 -7.66 -9.56 -8.99
N LEU A 76 -8.81 -8.90 -9.18
CA LEU A 76 -9.97 -9.06 -8.31
C LEU A 76 -10.44 -10.50 -8.35
N ARG A 77 -10.56 -11.12 -7.18
CA ARG A 77 -10.89 -12.55 -7.00
C ARG A 77 -12.37 -12.86 -7.26
N THR A 78 -12.82 -12.50 -8.44
CA THR A 78 -14.16 -12.81 -8.96
C THR A 78 -14.34 -14.30 -9.19
N ARG A 79 -15.58 -14.80 -9.25
CA ARG A 79 -15.84 -16.22 -9.58
C ARG A 79 -15.26 -16.62 -10.93
N ARG A 80 -15.35 -15.77 -11.96
CA ARG A 80 -14.67 -15.99 -13.25
C ARG A 80 -13.16 -16.22 -13.08
N TRP A 81 -12.50 -15.37 -12.29
CA TRP A 81 -11.07 -15.52 -12.00
C TRP A 81 -10.80 -16.84 -11.26
N GLN A 82 -11.62 -17.18 -10.26
CA GLN A 82 -11.47 -18.42 -9.49
C GLN A 82 -11.62 -19.68 -10.34
N VAL A 83 -12.58 -19.70 -11.27
CA VAL A 83 -12.74 -20.79 -12.25
C VAL A 83 -11.51 -20.90 -13.14
N SER A 84 -10.99 -19.78 -13.64
CA SER A 84 -9.77 -19.80 -14.46
C SER A 84 -8.55 -20.35 -13.71
N CYS A 85 -8.52 -20.19 -12.38
CA CYS A 85 -7.47 -20.71 -11.51
C CYS A 85 -7.78 -22.13 -10.96
N GLY A 86 -8.91 -22.75 -11.34
CA GLY A 86 -9.29 -24.09 -10.87
C GLY A 86 -9.74 -24.15 -9.40
N THR A 87 -10.06 -23.01 -8.79
CA THR A 87 -10.47 -22.89 -7.38
C THR A 87 -12.00 -22.83 -7.18
N ALA A 88 -12.75 -22.74 -8.27
CA ALA A 88 -14.21 -22.75 -8.27
C ALA A 88 -14.74 -23.52 -9.49
N GLU A 89 -15.93 -24.10 -9.33
CA GLU A 89 -16.60 -24.87 -10.38
C GLU A 89 -17.54 -24.03 -11.25
N SER A 90 -18.04 -22.91 -10.70
CA SER A 90 -19.00 -22.03 -11.36
C SER A 90 -18.51 -20.59 -11.37
N ALA A 91 -18.72 -19.92 -12.51
CA ALA A 91 -18.41 -18.51 -12.70
C ALA A 91 -19.61 -17.60 -12.36
N ILE A 92 -20.76 -18.15 -11.98
CA ILE A 92 -21.97 -17.38 -11.65
C ILE A 92 -21.75 -16.54 -10.40
N CYS A 93 -22.25 -15.30 -10.41
CA CYS A 93 -22.14 -14.40 -9.28
C CYS A 93 -22.92 -14.93 -8.07
N GLU A 94 -22.25 -15.05 -6.94
CA GLU A 94 -22.89 -15.50 -5.70
C GLU A 94 -23.93 -14.52 -5.17
N LEU A 95 -23.78 -13.23 -5.48
CA LEU A 95 -24.62 -12.20 -4.92
C LEU A 95 -25.99 -12.18 -5.61
N CYS A 96 -26.01 -12.20 -6.95
CA CYS A 96 -27.26 -12.17 -7.73
C CYS A 96 -27.71 -13.53 -8.24
N GLY A 97 -26.80 -14.49 -8.48
CA GLY A 97 -27.13 -15.79 -9.04
C GLY A 97 -27.54 -15.80 -10.52
N GLU A 98 -27.49 -14.65 -11.19
CA GLU A 98 -28.07 -14.47 -12.53
C GLU A 98 -27.02 -14.41 -13.65
N GLU A 99 -25.91 -13.70 -13.43
CA GLU A 99 -24.88 -13.44 -14.43
C GLU A 99 -23.51 -13.99 -14.01
N GLU A 100 -22.61 -14.15 -14.98
CA GLU A 100 -21.20 -14.44 -14.72
C GLU A 100 -20.54 -13.30 -13.93
N GLU A 101 -19.84 -13.66 -12.87
CA GLU A 101 -19.14 -12.71 -12.02
C GLU A 101 -17.83 -12.26 -12.66
N SER A 102 -17.92 -11.21 -13.46
CA SER A 102 -16.77 -10.47 -13.97
C SER A 102 -16.49 -9.22 -13.12
N ILE A 103 -15.34 -8.58 -13.34
CA ILE A 103 -15.03 -7.28 -12.73
C ILE A 103 -16.09 -6.25 -13.16
N GLU A 104 -16.47 -6.26 -14.43
CA GLU A 104 -17.50 -5.39 -14.98
C GLU A 104 -18.85 -5.61 -14.30
N HIS A 105 -19.26 -6.87 -14.12
CA HIS A 105 -20.50 -7.21 -13.43
C HIS A 105 -20.50 -6.62 -12.02
N VAL A 106 -19.48 -6.92 -11.22
CA VAL A 106 -19.40 -6.43 -9.82
C VAL A 106 -19.37 -4.91 -9.76
N VAL A 107 -18.53 -4.28 -10.58
CA VAL A 107 -18.27 -2.83 -10.53
C VAL A 107 -19.47 -2.03 -11.05
N LEU A 108 -20.12 -2.47 -12.13
CA LEU A 108 -21.14 -1.70 -12.84
C LEU A 108 -22.57 -2.24 -12.65
N SER A 109 -22.81 -3.52 -12.92
CA SER A 109 -24.17 -4.02 -13.20
C SER A 109 -24.80 -4.87 -12.09
N CYS A 110 -24.03 -5.40 -11.14
CA CYS A 110 -24.54 -6.34 -10.14
C CYS A 110 -25.73 -5.72 -9.37
N PRO A 111 -26.94 -6.30 -9.49
CA PRO A 111 -28.17 -5.68 -9.00
C PRO A 111 -28.29 -5.71 -7.48
N ARG A 112 -27.51 -6.57 -6.82
CA ARG A 112 -27.51 -6.78 -5.37
C ARG A 112 -26.51 -5.90 -4.64
N LEU A 113 -25.61 -5.24 -5.37
CA LEU A 113 -24.66 -4.29 -4.82
C LEU A 113 -25.23 -2.87 -4.86
N GLU A 114 -25.23 -2.21 -3.72
CA GLU A 114 -25.57 -0.79 -3.58
C GLU A 114 -24.34 0.02 -3.12
N PRO A 115 -24.10 1.24 -3.63
CA PRO A 115 -24.97 2.00 -4.52
C PRO A 115 -24.84 1.55 -5.99
N LYS A 116 -25.93 1.54 -6.77
CA LYS A 116 -25.86 1.34 -8.24
C LYS A 116 -25.00 2.36 -8.94
N GLN A 117 -24.19 1.97 -9.92
CA GLN A 117 -23.48 2.97 -10.75
C GLN A 117 -24.49 3.77 -11.59
N PRO A 118 -24.19 5.03 -11.93
CA PRO A 118 -24.98 5.79 -12.89
C PRO A 118 -24.96 5.08 -14.26
N SER A 119 -26.08 5.15 -14.98
CA SER A 119 -26.12 4.69 -16.38
C SER A 119 -25.14 5.48 -17.24
N GLY A 120 -24.38 4.80 -18.09
CA GLY A 120 -23.41 5.41 -19.00
C GLY A 120 -22.01 5.59 -18.44
N VAL A 121 -21.73 5.16 -17.20
CA VAL A 121 -20.37 5.10 -16.67
C VAL A 121 -19.65 3.90 -17.26
N SER A 122 -18.51 4.13 -17.91
CA SER A 122 -17.65 3.05 -18.41
C SER A 122 -16.88 2.37 -17.28
N LEU A 123 -16.42 1.14 -17.50
CA LEU A 123 -15.60 0.43 -16.52
C LEU A 123 -14.33 1.22 -16.18
N GLU A 124 -13.72 1.84 -17.18
CA GLU A 124 -12.50 2.64 -17.01
C GLU A 124 -12.76 3.85 -16.10
N GLN A 125 -13.86 4.56 -16.31
CA GLN A 125 -14.28 5.67 -15.45
C GLN A 125 -14.56 5.20 -14.02
N ALA A 126 -15.26 4.07 -13.86
CA ALA A 126 -15.57 3.48 -12.57
C ALA A 126 -14.31 3.08 -11.77
N LEU A 127 -13.27 2.64 -12.48
CA LEU A 127 -11.98 2.27 -11.93
C LEU A 127 -11.03 3.48 -11.75
N GLY A 128 -11.46 4.68 -12.16
CA GLY A 128 -10.66 5.90 -12.05
C GLY A 128 -9.51 5.97 -13.04
N PHE A 129 -9.64 5.31 -14.19
CA PHE A 129 -8.81 5.61 -15.36
C PHE A 129 -9.36 6.87 -16.03
N ARG A 130 -8.45 7.73 -16.49
CA ARG A 130 -8.81 8.96 -17.17
C ARG A 130 -9.20 8.62 -18.60
N GLN A 131 -10.45 8.83 -18.98
CA GLN A 131 -10.84 9.04 -20.37
C GLN A 131 -11.49 10.42 -20.42
N THR A 132 -10.74 11.43 -20.89
CA THR A 132 -10.87 11.99 -22.25
C THR A 132 -12.33 12.18 -22.61
N GLY A 133 -12.72 13.46 -22.68
CA GLY A 133 -13.93 13.88 -23.37
C GLY A 133 -13.99 13.31 -24.80
N PRO A 134 -15.14 13.51 -25.46
CA PRO A 134 -15.54 12.80 -26.66
C PRO A 134 -14.42 12.79 -27.69
N SER A 135 -14.23 11.63 -28.32
CA SER A 135 -13.46 11.44 -29.54
C SER A 135 -13.65 12.61 -30.52
N GLY A 136 -12.73 13.58 -30.51
CA GLY A 136 -12.80 14.79 -31.32
C GLY A 136 -12.07 15.95 -30.65
N GLY A 137 -10.95 16.36 -31.22
CA GLY A 137 -10.07 17.37 -30.64
C GLY A 137 -10.78 18.69 -30.31
N ALA A 138 -10.68 19.12 -29.06
CA ALA A 138 -10.79 20.51 -28.66
C ALA A 138 -10.22 20.66 -27.24
N ALA A 139 -9.61 21.82 -26.98
CA ALA A 139 -8.83 22.16 -25.80
C ALA A 139 -9.47 21.73 -24.47
N VAL A 140 -8.74 20.97 -23.66
CA VAL A 140 -9.11 20.66 -22.28
C VAL A 140 -8.88 21.92 -21.44
N THR A 141 -9.95 22.67 -21.22
CA THR A 141 -10.05 23.54 -20.05
C THR A 141 -10.09 22.65 -18.81
N SER A 142 -9.08 22.78 -17.97
CA SER A 142 -8.98 22.11 -16.68
C SER A 142 -10.08 22.63 -15.73
N ASP A 143 -11.22 21.94 -15.67
CA ASP A 143 -12.28 22.25 -14.72
C ASP A 143 -12.22 21.30 -13.51
N GLY A 144 -12.14 21.86 -12.29
CA GLY A 144 -12.16 21.11 -11.03
C GLY A 144 -13.46 20.33 -10.81
N ARG A 145 -14.52 20.68 -11.54
CA ARG A 145 -15.82 19.97 -11.55
C ARG A 145 -15.70 18.52 -12.06
N ASP A 146 -14.85 18.28 -13.06
CA ASP A 146 -14.66 16.93 -13.64
C ASP A 146 -13.93 16.00 -12.67
N ARG A 147 -12.94 16.52 -11.92
CA ARG A 147 -12.29 15.75 -10.85
C ARG A 147 -13.27 15.34 -9.75
N GLY A 148 -14.16 16.23 -9.35
CA GLY A 148 -15.17 15.93 -8.32
C GLY A 148 -16.12 14.81 -8.75
N ALA A 149 -16.57 14.83 -10.00
CA ALA A 149 -17.42 13.78 -10.56
C ALA A 149 -16.71 12.41 -10.61
N VAL A 150 -15.47 12.38 -11.11
CA VAL A 150 -14.66 11.15 -11.16
C VAL A 150 -14.42 10.59 -9.77
N THR A 151 -14.07 11.43 -8.79
CA THR A 151 -13.89 10.99 -7.39
C THR A 151 -15.17 10.39 -6.81
N ALA A 152 -16.34 10.99 -7.07
CA ALA A 152 -17.62 10.46 -6.60
C ALA A 152 -17.96 9.09 -7.19
N ILE A 153 -17.65 8.87 -8.48
CA ILE A 153 -17.80 7.57 -9.14
C ILE A 153 -16.86 6.53 -8.49
N ILE A 154 -15.58 6.87 -8.31
CA ILE A 154 -14.60 5.97 -7.68
C ILE A 154 -15.03 5.60 -6.27
N ASP A 155 -15.47 6.56 -5.46
CA ASP A 155 -15.92 6.31 -4.10
C ASP A 155 -17.20 5.45 -4.06
N ARG A 156 -18.05 5.55 -5.08
CA ARG A 156 -19.18 4.63 -5.27
C ARG A 156 -18.70 3.22 -5.58
N THR A 157 -17.72 3.08 -6.47
CA THR A 157 -17.10 1.79 -6.79
C THR A 157 -16.50 1.14 -5.54
N LYS A 158 -15.74 1.89 -4.73
CA LYS A 158 -15.18 1.39 -3.47
C LYS A 158 -16.28 0.83 -2.56
N ARG A 159 -17.35 1.59 -2.33
CA ARG A 159 -18.46 1.16 -1.45
C ARG A 159 -19.14 -0.12 -1.98
N ARG A 160 -19.32 -0.25 -3.29
CA ARG A 160 -19.85 -1.49 -3.90
C ARG A 160 -18.94 -2.68 -3.61
N LEU A 161 -17.64 -2.52 -3.86
CA LEU A 161 -16.65 -3.58 -3.64
C LEU A 161 -16.55 -3.98 -2.16
N GLU A 162 -16.64 -3.03 -1.24
CA GLU A 162 -16.65 -3.33 0.20
C GLU A 162 -17.85 -4.17 0.62
N ARG A 163 -19.04 -3.93 0.04
CA ARG A 163 -20.21 -4.77 0.32
C ARG A 163 -20.06 -6.18 -0.24
N MET A 164 -19.56 -6.30 -1.48
CA MET A 164 -19.23 -7.61 -2.06
C MET A 164 -18.28 -8.38 -1.13
N ALA A 165 -17.28 -7.69 -0.59
CA ALA A 165 -16.34 -8.28 0.35
C ALA A 165 -16.96 -8.58 1.72
N GLY A 166 -17.85 -7.76 2.24
CA GLY A 166 -18.58 -8.02 3.47
C GLY A 166 -19.38 -9.32 3.39
N ASP A 167 -20.10 -9.52 2.27
CA ASP A 167 -20.96 -10.69 2.08
C ASP A 167 -20.16 -11.99 1.83
N ARG A 168 -18.95 -11.89 1.24
CA ARG A 168 -18.09 -13.06 0.96
C ARG A 168 -17.05 -13.37 2.04
N TYR A 169 -16.38 -12.36 2.57
CA TYR A 169 -15.30 -12.53 3.55
C TYR A 169 -15.80 -12.51 5.00
N ALA A 170 -17.11 -12.35 5.25
CA ALA A 170 -17.69 -12.66 6.57
C ALA A 170 -17.67 -14.16 6.87
N LEU A 171 -17.48 -15.02 5.86
CA LEU A 171 -17.48 -16.48 6.00
C LEU A 171 -16.07 -17.09 6.13
N ASP A 172 -14.99 -16.29 6.05
CA ASP A 172 -13.62 -16.76 6.22
C ASP A 172 -12.89 -15.94 7.31
N PRO A 173 -13.00 -16.37 8.60
CA PRO A 173 -12.37 -15.69 9.74
C PRO A 173 -10.85 -15.61 9.63
N GLU A 174 -10.21 -16.57 8.96
CA GLU A 174 -8.76 -16.68 8.86
C GLU A 174 -8.20 -15.61 7.91
N MET A 175 -8.90 -15.38 6.80
CA MET A 175 -8.57 -14.31 5.85
C MET A 175 -8.89 -12.91 6.38
N HIS A 176 -9.94 -12.75 7.20
CA HIS A 176 -10.19 -11.49 7.91
C HIS A 176 -9.07 -11.19 8.91
N ALA A 177 -8.64 -12.18 9.69
CA ALA A 177 -7.55 -12.06 10.65
C ALA A 177 -6.22 -11.68 9.97
N LEU A 178 -5.87 -12.29 8.83
CA LEU A 178 -4.67 -11.95 8.07
C LEU A 178 -4.69 -10.51 7.52
N ARG A 179 -5.85 -10.03 7.05
CA ARG A 179 -6.00 -8.64 6.60
C ARG A 179 -5.97 -7.64 7.76
N CYS A 180 -6.57 -7.97 8.91
CA CYS A 180 -6.48 -7.17 10.12
C CYS A 180 -5.04 -7.11 10.67
N ALA A 181 -4.30 -8.23 10.65
CA ALA A 181 -2.89 -8.28 11.02
C ALA A 181 -2.02 -7.42 10.07
N ALA A 182 -2.28 -7.50 8.75
CA ALA A 182 -1.58 -6.65 7.78
C ALA A 182 -1.85 -5.15 8.00
N ARG A 183 -3.08 -4.75 8.37
CA ARG A 183 -3.42 -3.36 8.74
C ARG A 183 -2.74 -2.93 10.04
N ALA A 184 -2.71 -3.80 11.06
CA ALA A 184 -2.04 -3.51 12.33
C ALA A 184 -0.52 -3.29 12.14
N CYS A 185 0.11 -4.07 11.27
CA CYS A 185 1.53 -3.90 10.93
C CYS A 185 1.84 -2.59 10.19
N GLN A 186 0.89 -2.04 9.41
CA GLN A 186 1.06 -0.76 8.71
C GLN A 186 0.91 0.47 9.64
N GLY A 187 0.26 0.31 10.80
CA GLY A 187 0.18 1.35 11.85
C GLY A 187 1.41 1.43 12.74
N HIS A 188 2.26 0.39 12.74
CA HIS A 188 3.55 0.43 13.42
C HIS A 188 4.59 1.10 12.53
N ALA A 189 4.67 2.43 12.62
CA ALA A 189 5.82 3.18 12.17
C ALA A 189 7.10 2.44 12.59
N LEU A 190 7.91 2.06 11.59
CA LEU A 190 9.22 1.46 11.75
C LEU A 190 10.01 2.28 12.78
N LYS A 191 10.13 1.77 14.01
CA LYS A 191 11.07 2.32 14.97
C LYS A 191 12.46 2.14 14.35
N PRO A 192 13.27 3.19 14.21
CA PRO A 192 14.58 3.07 13.59
C PRO A 192 15.43 2.09 14.40
N LEU A 193 15.93 1.06 13.73
CA LEU A 193 16.98 0.20 14.23
C LEU A 193 18.16 1.09 14.64
N LYS A 194 18.43 1.15 15.95
CA LYS A 194 19.62 1.79 16.48
C LYS A 194 20.82 0.94 16.06
N ASN A 195 21.54 1.41 15.05
CA ASN A 195 22.82 0.85 14.63
C ASN A 195 23.79 0.94 15.81
N ASN A 196 24.21 -0.20 16.32
CA ASN A 196 25.29 -0.30 17.30
C ASN A 196 26.52 -0.82 16.56
N ALA A 197 27.41 0.10 16.18
CA ALA A 197 28.71 -0.22 15.60
C ALA A 197 29.80 0.59 16.31
N GLY A 198 30.30 0.03 17.42
CA GLY A 198 31.73 -0.19 17.64
C GLY A 198 32.61 0.97 18.13
N GLN A 199 33.12 0.83 19.35
CA GLN A 199 34.53 1.07 19.71
C GLN A 199 34.92 0.00 20.77
N ARG A 200 35.76 -1.00 20.46
CA ARG A 200 37.24 -1.02 20.66
C ARG A 200 37.60 -0.44 22.04
N GLY A 201 38.00 -1.18 23.08
CA GLY A 201 39.12 -2.12 23.15
C GLY A 201 40.44 -1.34 23.35
N TRP A 202 41.05 -1.39 24.55
CA TRP A 202 42.50 -1.48 24.82
C TRP A 202 42.89 -1.28 26.31
N MET A 203 43.82 -2.14 26.74
CA MET A 203 44.78 -2.07 27.87
C MET A 203 44.30 -2.20 29.33
N GLY A 204 44.82 -3.25 29.98
CA GLY A 204 44.63 -3.53 31.40
C GLY A 204 45.64 -2.85 32.33
N ARG A 205 45.37 -2.95 33.64
CA ARG A 205 46.39 -3.04 34.69
C ARG A 205 45.76 -3.58 35.99
N THR A 206 46.64 -4.20 36.75
CA THR A 206 46.54 -5.06 37.94
C THR A 206 46.01 -4.43 39.24
N GLY A 207 45.45 -5.26 40.14
CA GLY A 207 45.35 -5.04 41.61
C GLY A 207 44.20 -5.86 42.23
N ARG A 208 44.37 -7.04 42.84
CA ARG A 208 44.98 -7.45 44.13
C ARG A 208 44.05 -7.33 45.35
N ARG A 209 43.73 -8.51 45.96
CA ARG A 209 43.29 -8.83 47.37
C ARG A 209 41.95 -8.25 47.85
N GLY A 210 41.15 -8.90 48.71
CA GLY A 210 41.22 -10.14 49.50
C GLY A 210 39.79 -10.58 49.89
N ASN A 211 39.50 -11.87 50.06
CA ASN A 211 39.61 -12.70 51.27
C ASN A 211 38.46 -12.55 52.29
N GLY A 212 37.81 -13.68 52.61
CA GLY A 212 37.24 -13.96 53.93
C GLY A 212 35.72 -14.00 54.05
N GLY A 213 35.18 -15.14 54.52
CA GLY A 213 33.88 -15.15 55.21
C GLY A 213 33.02 -16.39 55.02
N LYS A 214 33.40 -17.50 55.66
CA LYS A 214 32.52 -18.67 55.89
C LYS A 214 31.39 -18.31 56.87
N THR A 215 30.21 -18.89 56.69
CA THR A 215 29.45 -19.48 57.80
C THR A 215 28.40 -20.48 57.30
N GLN A 216 28.60 -21.75 57.65
CA GLN A 216 27.54 -22.75 57.80
C GLN A 216 26.78 -22.45 59.10
N ALA A 217 25.46 -22.65 59.10
CA ALA A 217 24.76 -23.13 60.28
C ALA A 217 23.51 -23.91 59.85
N ARG A 218 23.57 -25.22 60.09
CA ARG A 218 22.49 -26.20 60.07
C ARG A 218 21.91 -26.22 61.48
N LEU A 219 20.60 -26.07 61.66
CA LEU A 219 19.91 -26.62 62.83
C LEU A 219 18.51 -27.08 62.42
N GLN A 220 18.29 -28.38 62.63
CA GLN A 220 17.00 -29.05 62.69
C GLN A 220 16.33 -28.76 64.04
N GLN A 221 14.99 -28.83 64.08
CA GLN A 221 14.11 -29.48 65.09
C GLN A 221 12.73 -28.79 65.08
N SER A 222 11.66 -29.45 64.62
CA SER A 222 10.61 -30.17 65.40
C SER A 222 9.81 -29.24 66.34
N GLY A 223 8.48 -29.25 66.45
CA GLY A 223 7.37 -30.08 65.96
C GLY A 223 6.06 -29.61 66.62
N ALA A 224 4.99 -30.42 66.51
CA ALA A 224 3.68 -30.36 67.20
C ALA A 224 2.69 -29.29 66.67
N VAL A 225 1.40 -29.54 66.46
CA VAL A 225 0.45 -30.59 66.91
C VAL A 225 -0.42 -31.04 65.74
#